data_AF-A0AAN5I1K8-F1
#
_entry.id   AF-A0AAN5I1K8-F1
#
_cell.length_a   1.000
_cell.length_b   1.000
_cell.length_c   1.000
_cell.angle_alpha   90.00
_cell.angle_beta   90.00
_cell.angle_gamma   90.00
#
_symmetry.space_group_name_H-M   'P 1'
#
loop_
_entity.id
_entity.type
_entity.pdbx_description
1 polymer ?
#
loop_
_entity_poly.entity_id
_entity_poly.type
_entity_poly.pdbx_seq_one_letter_code
_entity_poly.pdbx_strand_id
1 'polypeptide(L)'
;MYQPEMVPRRCIYLVPEGLQRVASDLGKDFVPAVIAWYYKGGSTIQLIRGTVFMKDDLPELLAAWKISYKRWKEEKKKDRTDICMRRWKKLIKGMLRLMSMRK
;
A
#
# COMPACT_ATOMS: atom_id res chain seq x y z
N MET A 1 0.48 18.90 7.46
CA MET A 1 -0.30 19.60 6.43
C MET A 1 -1.78 19.58 6.79
N TYR A 2 -2.21 20.58 7.54
CA TYR A 2 -3.62 20.77 7.93
C TYR A 2 -4.44 21.46 6.83
N GLN A 3 -3.79 22.30 6.02
CA GLN A 3 -4.40 23.05 4.94
C GLN A 3 -3.61 22.89 3.63
N PRO A 4 -4.26 22.97 2.46
CA PRO A 4 -3.59 22.88 1.16
C PRO A 4 -2.51 23.96 0.94
N GLU A 5 -2.68 25.14 1.54
CA GLU A 5 -1.75 26.27 1.41
C GLU A 5 -0.42 26.04 2.12
N MET A 6 -0.35 25.04 3.02
CA MET A 6 0.89 24.66 3.69
C MET A 6 1.85 23.88 2.77
N VAL A 7 1.47 23.57 1.53
CA VAL A 7 2.34 22.93 0.56
C VAL A 7 3.39 23.95 0.08
N PRO A 8 4.69 23.64 0.22
CA PRO A 8 5.72 24.54 -0.28
C PRO A 8 5.58 24.83 -1.78
N ARG A 9 6.04 26.00 -2.20
CA ARG A 9 6.10 26.34 -3.63
C ARG A 9 6.93 25.30 -4.37
N ARG A 10 6.51 24.96 -5.60
CA ARG A 10 7.09 23.88 -6.44
C ARG A 10 6.90 22.46 -5.91
N CYS A 11 6.18 22.25 -4.82
CA CYS A 11 5.80 20.92 -4.36
C CYS A 11 4.33 20.61 -4.67
N ILE A 12 3.99 19.33 -4.61
CA ILE A 12 2.62 18.84 -4.77
C ILE A 12 2.28 17.85 -3.67
N TYR A 13 1.12 18.04 -3.05
CA TYR A 13 0.55 17.08 -2.13
C TYR A 13 -0.23 16.03 -2.91
N LEU A 14 0.06 14.76 -2.64
CA LEU A 14 -0.68 13.63 -3.18
C LEU A 14 -1.05 12.69 -2.04
N VAL A 15 -2.13 11.91 -2.21
CA VAL A 15 -2.60 10.95 -1.20
C VAL A 15 -2.15 9.50 -1.47
N PRO A 16 -1.33 9.18 -2.48
CA PRO A 16 -1.44 7.91 -3.20
C PRO A 16 -1.05 6.70 -2.35
N GLU A 17 -1.66 5.56 -2.67
CA GLU A 17 -1.21 4.26 -2.21
C GLU A 17 0.09 3.85 -2.92
N GLY A 18 1.17 3.67 -2.16
CA GLY A 18 2.40 3.04 -2.64
C GLY A 18 3.40 3.91 -3.41
N LEU A 19 3.10 5.18 -3.71
CA LEU A 19 4.03 6.07 -4.42
C LEU A 19 5.34 6.32 -3.64
N GLN A 20 5.27 6.35 -2.31
CA GLN A 20 6.43 6.57 -1.42
C GLN A 20 7.51 5.50 -1.64
N ARG A 21 7.09 4.26 -1.86
CA ARG A 21 8.01 3.15 -2.11
C ARG A 21 8.72 3.32 -3.45
N VAL A 22 7.94 3.66 -4.48
CA VAL A 22 8.48 3.94 -5.83
C VAL A 22 9.45 5.12 -5.79
N ALA A 23 9.14 6.17 -5.03
CA ALA A 23 10.04 7.31 -4.85
C ALA A 23 11.34 6.92 -4.16
N SER A 24 11.27 6.09 -3.11
CA SER A 24 12.46 5.55 -2.44
C SER A 24 13.31 4.71 -3.39
N ASP A 25 12.68 3.86 -4.22
CA ASP A 25 13.38 2.99 -5.18
C ASP A 25 14.08 3.81 -6.28
N LEU A 26 13.51 4.97 -6.66
CA LEU A 26 14.07 5.90 -7.63
C LEU A 26 15.02 6.94 -7.03
N GLY A 27 15.23 6.94 -5.71
CA GLY A 27 16.06 7.93 -5.02
C GLY A 27 15.52 9.35 -5.08
N LYS A 28 14.19 9.52 -5.14
CA LYS A 28 13.51 10.82 -5.17
C LYS A 28 13.10 11.28 -3.77
N ASP A 29 13.23 12.57 -3.51
CA ASP A 29 12.86 13.16 -2.23
C ASP A 29 11.35 13.24 -2.05
N PHE A 30 10.89 12.88 -0.85
CA PHE A 30 9.49 13.00 -0.47
C PHE A 30 9.34 13.19 1.03
N VAL A 31 8.22 13.81 1.44
CA VAL A 31 7.92 14.06 2.86
C VAL A 31 6.49 13.60 3.18
N PRO A 32 6.27 12.70 4.17
CA PRO A 32 4.94 12.33 4.60
C PRO A 32 4.21 13.51 5.25
N ALA A 33 2.92 13.67 4.94
CA ALA A 33 2.13 14.80 5.45
C ALA A 33 1.33 14.40 6.70
N VAL A 34 1.67 14.99 7.85
CA VAL A 34 0.90 14.85 9.10
C VAL A 34 -0.35 15.73 9.03
N ILE A 35 -1.54 15.15 8.99
CA ILE A 35 -2.81 15.89 8.84
C ILE A 35 -3.52 16.18 10.16
N ALA A 36 -3.27 15.39 11.19
CA ALA A 36 -3.90 15.53 12.50
C ALA A 36 -3.06 14.82 13.57
N TRP A 37 -3.50 14.95 14.82
CA TRP A 37 -3.03 14.16 15.94
C TRP A 37 -4.22 13.57 16.65
N TYR A 38 -4.10 12.36 17.16
CA TYR A 38 -5.12 11.75 18.00
C TYR A 38 -4.48 11.15 19.24
N TYR A 39 -5.23 11.18 20.33
CA TYR A 39 -4.81 10.61 21.59
C TYR A 39 -5.31 9.17 21.71
N LYS A 40 -4.40 8.23 21.98
CA LYS A 40 -4.73 6.82 22.16
C LYS A 40 -3.78 6.18 23.17
N GLY A 41 -4.35 5.54 24.19
CA GLY A 41 -3.58 4.71 25.14
C GLY A 41 -2.50 5.47 25.90
N GLY A 42 -2.79 6.68 26.38
CA GLY A 42 -1.81 7.49 27.13
C GLY A 42 -0.89 8.34 26.26
N SER A 43 -0.89 8.15 24.93
CA SER A 43 0.06 8.79 24.01
C SER A 43 -0.62 9.59 22.90
N THR A 44 0.06 10.64 22.44
CA THR A 44 -0.36 11.44 21.29
C THR A 44 0.30 10.91 20.03
N ILE A 45 -0.51 10.48 19.06
CA ILE A 45 -0.05 9.82 17.83
C ILE A 45 -0.37 10.72 16.64
N GLN A 46 0.59 10.89 15.74
CA GLN A 46 0.39 11.63 14.49
C GLN A 46 -0.42 10.82 13.49
N LEU A 47 -1.42 11.46 12.89
CA LEU A 47 -2.17 10.95 11.75
C LEU A 47 -1.49 11.44 10.47
N ILE A 48 -0.77 10.53 9.81
CA ILE A 48 -0.13 10.81 8.52
C ILE A 48 -1.09 10.42 7.40
N ARG A 49 -1.35 11.34 6.48
CA ARG A 49 -2.13 11.06 5.27
C ARG A 49 -1.54 11.80 4.08
N GLY A 50 -1.18 11.02 3.07
CA GLY A 50 -0.54 11.54 1.86
C GLY A 50 0.91 11.96 2.07
N THR A 51 1.49 12.47 1.00
CA THR A 51 2.91 12.74 0.85
C THR A 51 3.10 13.95 -0.04
N VAL A 52 4.09 14.76 0.26
CA VAL A 52 4.50 15.89 -0.55
C VAL A 52 5.72 15.48 -1.38
N PHE A 53 5.64 15.73 -2.68
CA PHE A 53 6.71 15.47 -3.64
C PHE A 53 7.11 16.77 -4.35
N MET A 54 8.29 16.79 -4.95
CA MET A 54 8.67 17.85 -5.89
C MET A 54 7.85 17.73 -7.18
N LYS A 55 7.38 18.84 -7.74
CA LYS A 55 6.58 18.82 -8.98
C LYS A 55 7.36 18.28 -10.18
N ASP A 56 8.67 18.56 -10.22
CA ASP A 56 9.53 18.24 -11.34
C ASP A 56 9.75 16.71 -11.48
N ASP A 57 9.73 15.97 -10.38
CA ASP A 57 9.88 14.50 -10.35
C ASP A 57 8.59 13.74 -10.65
N LEU A 58 7.45 14.43 -10.67
CA LEU A 58 6.13 13.79 -10.76
C LEU A 58 5.93 12.94 -12.02
N PRO A 59 6.35 13.36 -13.23
CA PRO A 59 6.15 12.57 -14.45
C PRO A 59 6.86 11.20 -14.38
N GLU A 60 8.10 11.20 -13.89
CA GLU A 60 8.93 10.00 -13.73
C GLU A 60 8.33 9.07 -12.67
N LEU A 61 7.95 9.63 -11.52
CA LEU A 61 7.29 8.90 -10.42
C LEU A 61 5.99 8.23 -10.88
N LEU A 62 5.15 8.94 -11.62
CA LEU A 62 3.88 8.41 -12.12
C LEU A 62 4.09 7.31 -13.16
N ALA A 63 5.09 7.44 -14.03
CA ALA A 63 5.42 6.41 -15.01
C ALA A 63 5.87 5.12 -14.30
N ALA A 64 6.81 5.22 -13.38
CA ALA A 64 7.29 4.09 -12.60
C ALA A 64 6.18 3.47 -11.74
N TRP A 65 5.35 4.30 -11.09
CA TRP A 65 4.25 3.81 -10.27
C TRP A 65 3.22 3.04 -11.08
N LYS A 66 2.88 3.46 -12.30
CA LYS A 66 1.95 2.71 -13.16
C LYS A 66 2.45 1.29 -13.46
N ILE A 67 3.75 1.14 -13.71
CA ILE A 67 4.37 -0.17 -13.97
C ILE A 67 4.33 -1.03 -12.70
N SER A 68 4.80 -0.49 -11.58
CA SER A 68 4.83 -1.18 -10.28
C SER A 68 3.43 -1.58 -9.81
N TYR A 69 2.45 -0.69 -9.98
CA TYR A 69 1.06 -0.93 -9.61
C TYR A 69 0.42 -2.04 -10.43
N LYS A 70 0.69 -2.08 -11.74
CA LYS A 70 0.20 -3.16 -12.62
C LYS A 70 0.76 -4.52 -12.16
N ARG A 71 2.07 -4.59 -11.93
CA ARG A 71 2.73 -5.82 -11.43
C ARG A 71 2.15 -6.27 -10.10
N TRP A 72 2.03 -5.37 -9.13
CA TRP A 72 1.47 -5.66 -7.83
C TRP A 72 0.02 -6.17 -7.90
N LYS A 73 -0.79 -5.59 -8.79
CA LYS A 73 -2.18 -6.02 -9.00
C LYS A 73 -2.25 -7.44 -9.58
N GLU A 74 -1.35 -7.78 -10.48
CA GLU A 74 -1.25 -9.13 -11.05
C GLU A 74 -0.77 -10.15 -10.02
N GLU A 75 0.26 -9.83 -9.23
CA GLU A 75 0.75 -10.66 -8.13
C GLU A 75 -0.35 -10.90 -7.08
N LYS A 76 -1.05 -9.84 -6.63
CA LYS A 76 -2.19 -10.00 -5.70
C LYS A 76 -3.30 -10.90 -6.25
N LYS A 77 -3.55 -10.87 -7.56
CA LYS A 77 -4.54 -11.75 -8.19
C LYS A 77 -4.08 -13.20 -8.12
N LYS A 78 -2.80 -13.47 -8.42
CA LYS A 78 -2.19 -14.81 -8.31
C LYS A 78 -2.19 -15.32 -6.88
N ASP A 79 -1.76 -14.50 -5.92
CA ASP A 79 -1.76 -14.86 -4.50
C ASP A 79 -3.17 -15.22 -4.00
N ARG A 80 -4.18 -14.44 -4.41
CA ARG A 80 -5.58 -14.72 -4.06
C ARG A 80 -6.03 -16.06 -4.64
N THR A 81 -5.70 -16.37 -5.89
CA THR A 81 -6.05 -17.67 -6.49
C THR A 81 -5.31 -18.81 -5.79
N ASP A 82 -4.04 -18.64 -5.47
CA ASP A 82 -3.22 -19.68 -4.82
C ASP A 82 -3.70 -19.95 -3.39
N ILE A 83 -4.04 -18.91 -2.64
CA ILE A 83 -4.65 -19.05 -1.30
C ILE A 83 -5.98 -19.79 -1.40
N CYS A 84 -6.82 -19.45 -2.38
CA CYS A 84 -8.10 -20.13 -2.60
C CYS A 84 -7.87 -21.62 -2.89
N MET A 85 -7.03 -21.93 -3.87
CA MET A 85 -6.72 -23.31 -4.27
C MET A 85 -6.11 -24.11 -3.11
N ARG A 86 -5.21 -23.52 -2.33
CA ARG A 86 -4.62 -24.14 -1.15
C ARG A 86 -5.68 -24.47 -0.09
N ARG A 87 -6.63 -23.56 0.15
CA ARG A 87 -7.74 -23.78 1.09
C ARG A 87 -8.66 -24.89 0.62
N TRP A 88 -9.02 -24.92 -0.66
CA TRP A 88 -9.83 -25.99 -1.26
C TRP A 88 -9.16 -27.36 -1.16
N LYS A 89 -7.87 -27.45 -1.51
CA LYS A 89 -7.09 -28.69 -1.36
C LYS A 89 -7.07 -29.15 0.10
N LYS A 90 -6.89 -28.24 1.06
CA LYS A 90 -6.92 -28.55 2.50
C LYS A 90 -8.29 -29.07 2.94
N LEU A 91 -9.38 -28.46 2.47
CA LEU A 91 -10.75 -28.88 2.76
C LEU A 91 -11.01 -30.30 2.27
N ILE A 92 -10.74 -30.59 0.99
CA ILE A 92 -10.95 -31.91 0.39
C ILE A 92 -10.14 -32.98 1.13
N LYS A 93 -8.85 -32.71 1.40
CA LYS A 93 -7.99 -33.63 2.15
C LYS A 93 -8.50 -33.88 3.57
N GLY A 94 -9.08 -32.87 4.22
CA GLY A 94 -9.74 -33.00 5.52
C GLY A 94 -10.98 -33.87 5.46
N MET A 95 -11.85 -33.66 4.46
CA MET A 95 -13.05 -34.47 4.27
C MET A 95 -12.71 -35.95 4.00
N LEU A 96 -11.73 -36.22 3.16
CA LEU A 96 -11.28 -37.59 2.86
C LEU A 96 -10.76 -38.31 4.13
N ARG A 97 -10.00 -37.61 4.98
CA ARG A 97 -9.54 -38.17 6.27
C ARG A 97 -10.70 -38.47 7.22
N LEU A 98 -11.68 -37.56 7.31
CA LEU A 98 -12.86 -37.79 8.15
C LEU A 98 -13.69 -38.97 7.65
N MET A 99 -13.82 -39.15 6.33
CA MET A 99 -14.47 -40.33 5.75
C MET A 99 -13.71 -41.61 6.05
N SER A 100 -12.37 -41.60 5.96
CA SER A 100 -11.57 -42.80 6.25
C SER A 100 -11.60 -43.22 7.72
N MET A 101 -11.78 -42.28 8.65
CA MET A 101 -11.86 -42.57 10.09
C MET A 101 -13.25 -43.02 10.56
N ARG A 102 -14.27 -42.91 9.71
CA ARG A 102 -15.66 -43.35 10.02
C ARG A 102 -15.97 -44.78 9.56
N LYS A 103 -15.04 -45.45 8.88
CA LYS A 103 -15.06 -46.90 8.63
C LYS A 103 -14.30 -47.61 9.74
#